data_AF-A0A7C5UEQ7-F1
#
_entry.id   AF-A0A7C5UEQ7-F1
#
_cell.length_a   1.000
_cell.length_b   1.000
_cell.length_c   1.000
_cell.angle_alpha   90.00
_cell.angle_beta   90.00
_cell.angle_gamma   90.00
#
_symmetry.space_group_name_H-M   'P 1'
#
loop_
_entity.id
_entity.type
_entity.pdbx_description
1 polymer ?
#
loop_
_entity_poly.entity_id
_entity_poly.type
_entity_poly.pdbx_seq_one_letter_code
_entity_poly.pdbx_strand_id
1 'polypeptide(L)'
;MHHRSKAGQTLIVLVASFIVLLLMLALAMEWGRLTRARTEMQQWCDSAALAGAADLPNSSAAKNIAASYYARNLGLDENDYKLIGESGNTSTYQIGTDTVHITTPYEDDTTRSLGVPPEYAIRVCSERDVGLYFGQLVGILSMKASACATAINEIGRCFVFFNCDTTRPITITGSNVGKEVSIDGSVHTNQDFIVHGHNHSASGPVTYVGRVRITGSGHSFNTVKVPVQPCPEFPMSLDEYRKTAQKQGQLFIGRDYKIDRSNPPSGVVFVEGGDIIGTGDGVSANVTLIAVSAGGRGGNIRITGNSWELKASDGTTLMYATDSVEIHGTSNSFEGLIYISDGDLRWTGSNSTSDVTVVAAKGIRVDGHNLIFRRPEPCPIAARGQVSLVE
;
A
#
# COMPACT_ATOMS: atom_id res chain seq x y z
N MET A 1 20.42 20.39 -82.90
CA MET A 1 19.64 19.24 -82.39
C MET A 1 20.39 18.56 -81.24
N HIS A 2 20.18 18.99 -79.99
CA HIS A 2 20.82 18.49 -78.77
C HIS A 2 19.84 17.59 -77.97
N HIS A 3 19.56 16.38 -78.46
CA HIS A 3 18.65 15.45 -77.75
C HIS A 3 19.28 14.09 -77.38
N ARG A 4 20.51 13.78 -77.81
CA ARG A 4 21.15 12.47 -77.54
C ARG A 4 21.91 12.36 -76.21
N SER A 5 22.26 13.47 -75.53
CA SER A 5 22.97 13.42 -74.23
C SER A 5 22.05 13.36 -73.00
N LYS A 6 20.74 13.60 -73.16
CA LYS A 6 19.79 13.63 -72.04
C LYS A 6 19.35 12.24 -71.57
N ALA A 7 19.33 11.24 -72.46
CA ALA A 7 18.87 9.89 -72.14
C ALA A 7 19.77 9.15 -71.12
N GLY A 8 21.10 9.33 -71.20
CA GLY A 8 22.03 8.75 -70.23
C GLY A 8 22.00 9.44 -68.87
N GLN A 9 21.79 10.75 -68.85
CA GLN A 9 21.68 11.54 -67.62
C GLN A 9 20.40 11.19 -66.85
N THR A 10 19.27 10.96 -67.54
CA THR A 10 18.02 10.52 -66.91
C THR A 10 18.17 9.17 -66.21
N LEU A 11 18.90 8.22 -66.79
CA LEU A 11 19.14 6.91 -66.17
C LEU A 11 19.96 7.04 -64.87
N ILE A 12 21.00 7.87 -64.87
CA ILE A 12 21.85 8.09 -63.69
C ILE A 12 21.04 8.75 -62.57
N VAL A 13 20.26 9.78 -62.89
CA VAL A 13 19.40 10.46 -61.90
C VAL A 13 18.35 9.49 -61.35
N LEU A 14 17.72 8.67 -62.21
CA LEU A 14 16.73 7.67 -61.79
C LEU A 14 17.32 6.65 -60.80
N VAL A 15 18.50 6.10 -61.12
CA VAL A 15 19.19 5.13 -60.26
C VAL A 15 19.62 5.78 -58.95
N ALA A 16 20.16 7.00 -58.99
CA ALA A 16 20.52 7.74 -57.78
C ALA A 16 19.29 8.02 -56.90
N SER A 17 18.18 8.46 -57.48
CA SER A 17 16.91 8.67 -56.75
C SER A 17 16.38 7.36 -56.14
N PHE A 18 16.49 6.24 -56.86
CA PHE A 18 16.07 4.93 -56.35
C PHE A 18 16.93 4.47 -55.18
N ILE A 19 18.25 4.66 -55.24
CA ILE A 19 19.17 4.37 -54.12
C ILE A 19 18.80 5.22 -52.90
N VAL A 20 18.55 6.52 -53.08
CA VAL A 20 18.14 7.40 -51.99
C VAL A 20 16.81 6.95 -51.37
N LEU A 21 15.84 6.53 -52.18
CA LEU A 21 14.58 5.96 -51.68
C LEU A 21 14.80 4.69 -50.85
N LEU A 22 15.69 3.78 -51.30
CA LEU A 22 16.02 2.57 -50.55
C LEU A 22 16.74 2.89 -49.24
N LEU A 23 17.63 3.89 -49.21
CA LEU A 23 18.29 4.34 -47.98
C LEU A 23 17.29 4.96 -46.99
N MET A 24 16.31 5.72 -47.47
CA MET A 24 15.24 6.25 -46.62
C MET A 24 14.34 5.13 -46.06
N LEU A 25 14.01 4.12 -46.87
CA LEU A 25 13.28 2.93 -46.42
C LEU A 25 14.07 2.14 -45.37
N ALA A 26 15.37 1.96 -45.59
CA ALA A 26 16.29 1.33 -44.65
C ALA A 26 16.29 2.06 -43.31
N LEU A 27 16.46 3.38 -43.32
CA LEU A 27 16.43 4.21 -42.11
C LEU A 27 15.06 4.12 -41.42
N ALA A 28 13.96 4.14 -42.17
CA ALA A 28 12.62 4.00 -41.62
C ALA A 28 12.40 2.63 -40.93
N MET A 29 12.90 1.54 -41.53
CA MET A 29 12.83 0.20 -40.94
C MET A 29 13.67 0.10 -39.65
N GLU A 30 14.86 0.71 -39.63
CA GLU A 30 15.73 0.71 -38.46
C GLU A 30 15.15 1.54 -37.32
N TRP A 31 14.64 2.73 -37.65
CA TRP A 31 13.92 3.56 -36.69
C TRP A 31 12.73 2.81 -36.10
N GLY A 32 11.96 2.11 -36.94
CA GLY A 32 10.83 1.28 -36.49
C GLY A 32 11.23 0.15 -35.55
N ARG A 33 12.37 -0.50 -35.76
CA ARG A 33 12.89 -1.53 -34.84
C ARG A 33 13.35 -0.93 -33.52
N LEU A 34 14.04 0.20 -33.56
CA LEU A 34 14.52 0.88 -32.35
C LEU A 34 13.36 1.40 -31.50
N THR A 35 12.36 2.05 -32.11
CA THR A 35 11.18 2.54 -31.38
C THR A 35 10.37 1.40 -30.79
N ARG A 36 10.17 0.30 -31.54
CA ARG A 36 9.50 -0.88 -31.02
C ARG A 36 10.24 -1.48 -29.81
N ALA A 37 11.55 -1.67 -29.91
CA ALA A 37 12.35 -2.18 -28.80
C ALA A 37 12.22 -1.29 -27.55
N ARG A 38 12.27 0.04 -27.73
CA ARG A 38 12.10 1.00 -26.63
C ARG A 38 10.71 0.91 -26.00
N THR A 39 9.64 0.80 -26.80
CA THR A 39 8.27 0.71 -26.28
C THR A 39 8.04 -0.59 -25.52
N GLU A 40 8.53 -1.72 -26.03
CA GLU A 40 8.45 -3.02 -25.34
C GLU A 40 9.21 -2.96 -24.00
N MET A 41 10.45 -2.44 -24.01
CA MET A 41 11.25 -2.27 -22.81
C MET A 41 10.58 -1.37 -21.77
N GLN A 42 9.92 -0.28 -22.19
CA GLN A 42 9.21 0.60 -21.27
C GLN A 42 8.07 -0.13 -20.57
N GLN A 43 7.23 -0.87 -21.32
CA GLN A 43 6.12 -1.64 -20.73
C GLN A 43 6.62 -2.68 -19.72
N TRP A 44 7.76 -3.31 -20.00
CA TRP A 44 8.36 -4.28 -19.09
C TRP A 44 8.98 -3.62 -17.85
N CYS A 45 9.64 -2.47 -18.01
CA CYS A 45 10.12 -1.65 -16.91
C CYS A 45 8.96 -1.20 -16.01
N ASP A 46 7.87 -0.71 -16.59
CA ASP A 46 6.68 -0.27 -15.86
C ASP A 46 6.09 -1.41 -15.03
N SER A 47 5.86 -2.56 -15.66
CA SER A 47 5.35 -3.76 -14.99
C SER A 47 6.30 -4.26 -13.89
N ALA A 48 7.61 -4.26 -14.15
CA ALA A 48 8.61 -4.70 -13.18
C ALA A 48 8.72 -3.75 -11.98
N ALA A 49 8.69 -2.43 -12.23
CA ALA A 49 8.70 -1.42 -11.18
C ALA A 49 7.45 -1.54 -10.32
N LEU A 50 6.26 -1.66 -10.92
CA LEU A 50 5.00 -1.87 -10.19
C LEU A 50 5.03 -3.17 -9.36
N ALA A 51 5.54 -4.27 -9.92
CA ALA A 51 5.61 -5.53 -9.21
C ALA A 51 6.60 -5.47 -8.03
N GLY A 52 7.78 -4.88 -8.23
CA GLY A 52 8.77 -4.74 -7.18
C GLY A 52 8.34 -3.78 -6.07
N ALA A 53 7.64 -2.70 -6.41
CA ALA A 53 7.18 -1.75 -5.40
C ALA A 53 6.18 -2.36 -4.41
N ALA A 54 5.39 -3.36 -4.81
CA ALA A 54 4.46 -4.05 -3.90
C ALA A 54 5.14 -4.62 -2.64
N ASP A 55 6.42 -5.00 -2.73
CA ASP A 55 7.17 -5.63 -1.65
C ASP A 55 8.09 -4.65 -0.89
N LEU A 56 8.07 -3.37 -1.25
CA LEU A 56 8.75 -2.34 -0.45
C LEU A 56 8.10 -2.19 0.93
N PRO A 57 8.87 -1.93 2.00
CA PRO A 57 10.29 -1.53 1.99
C PRO A 57 11.30 -2.68 2.02
N ASN A 58 10.90 -3.94 1.85
CA ASN A 58 11.84 -5.06 1.81
C ASN A 58 12.65 -5.03 0.50
N SER A 59 13.80 -4.35 0.53
CA SER A 59 14.60 -4.09 -0.67
C SER A 59 15.05 -5.37 -1.39
N SER A 60 15.35 -6.45 -0.66
CA SER A 60 15.79 -7.72 -1.28
C SER A 60 14.64 -8.41 -2.02
N ALA A 61 13.46 -8.49 -1.39
CA ALA A 61 12.26 -9.06 -2.02
C ALA A 61 11.82 -8.24 -3.24
N ALA A 62 11.74 -6.92 -3.08
CA ALA A 62 11.35 -5.98 -4.14
C ALA A 62 12.23 -6.10 -5.38
N LYS A 63 13.56 -6.20 -5.20
CA LYS A 63 14.53 -6.38 -6.31
C LYS A 63 14.34 -7.70 -7.04
N ASN A 64 14.21 -8.80 -6.28
CA ASN A 64 14.05 -10.13 -6.88
C ASN A 64 12.74 -10.26 -7.65
N ILE A 65 11.64 -9.70 -7.11
CA ILE A 65 10.35 -9.69 -7.79
C ILE A 65 10.39 -8.83 -9.04
N ALA A 66 10.92 -7.60 -8.97
CA ALA A 66 11.06 -6.76 -10.15
C ALA A 66 11.85 -7.45 -11.27
N ALA A 67 12.98 -8.11 -10.94
CA ALA A 67 13.75 -8.89 -11.90
C ALA A 67 12.93 -10.04 -12.50
N SER A 68 12.21 -10.80 -11.67
CA SER A 68 11.38 -11.91 -12.13
C SER A 68 10.25 -11.48 -13.07
N TYR A 69 9.59 -10.35 -12.79
CA TYR A 69 8.51 -9.83 -13.63
C TYR A 69 9.02 -9.30 -14.97
N TYR A 70 10.20 -8.67 -14.97
CA TYR A 70 10.86 -8.29 -16.22
C TYR A 70 11.18 -9.53 -17.06
N ALA A 71 11.75 -10.58 -16.45
CA ALA A 71 12.06 -11.85 -17.13
C ALA A 71 10.81 -12.54 -17.69
N ARG A 72 9.72 -12.60 -16.92
CA ARG A 72 8.44 -13.18 -17.36
C ARG A 72 7.85 -12.46 -18.58
N ASN A 73 7.98 -11.14 -18.63
CA ASN A 73 7.52 -10.36 -19.79
C ASN A 73 8.34 -10.64 -21.07
N LEU A 74 9.58 -11.12 -20.93
CA LEU A 74 10.41 -11.64 -22.00
C LEU A 74 10.11 -13.13 -22.34
N GLY A 75 9.23 -13.78 -21.58
CA GLY A 75 8.96 -15.22 -21.70
C GLY A 75 10.07 -16.11 -21.14
N LEU A 76 10.85 -15.61 -20.18
CA LEU A 76 11.96 -16.30 -19.53
C LEU A 76 11.56 -16.75 -18.11
N ASP A 77 12.15 -17.85 -17.65
CA ASP A 77 11.90 -18.42 -16.31
C ASP A 77 12.95 -17.97 -15.29
N GLU A 78 12.76 -18.36 -14.02
CA GLU A 78 13.63 -17.97 -12.88
C GLU A 78 15.09 -18.43 -12.99
N ASN A 79 15.39 -19.37 -13.89
CA ASN A 79 16.75 -19.84 -14.15
C ASN A 79 17.47 -19.03 -15.26
N ASP A 80 16.75 -18.18 -15.99
CA ASP A 80 17.23 -17.52 -17.20
C ASP A 80 17.71 -16.08 -16.98
N TYR A 81 17.61 -15.58 -15.75
CA TYR A 81 18.19 -14.30 -15.37
C TYR A 81 19.21 -14.44 -14.24
N LYS A 82 20.28 -13.64 -14.32
CA LYS A 82 21.40 -13.73 -13.39
C LYS A 82 21.75 -12.35 -12.84
N LEU A 83 21.95 -12.27 -11.53
CA LEU A 83 22.57 -11.12 -10.90
C LEU A 83 24.06 -11.03 -11.34
N ILE A 84 24.43 -9.94 -12.00
CA ILE A 84 25.78 -9.71 -12.55
C ILE A 84 26.58 -8.66 -11.78
N GLY A 85 25.94 -7.89 -10.91
CA GLY A 85 26.65 -6.97 -10.02
C GLY A 85 25.72 -6.20 -9.08
N GLU A 86 26.30 -5.71 -7.98
CA GLU A 86 25.61 -4.84 -7.02
C GLU A 86 26.48 -3.63 -6.73
N SER A 87 25.88 -2.44 -6.73
CA SER A 87 26.55 -1.18 -6.44
C SER A 87 25.60 -0.28 -5.66
N GLY A 88 25.89 -0.11 -4.37
CA GLY A 88 25.02 0.63 -3.44
C GLY A 88 23.62 0.04 -3.40
N ASN A 89 22.61 0.87 -3.68
CA ASN A 89 21.20 0.47 -3.71
C ASN A 89 20.78 -0.26 -5.00
N THR A 90 21.67 -0.37 -5.98
CA THR A 90 21.36 -0.91 -7.31
C THR A 90 21.86 -2.34 -7.46
N SER A 91 20.96 -3.24 -7.82
CA SER A 91 21.28 -4.61 -8.25
C SER A 91 21.10 -4.71 -9.76
N THR A 92 22.09 -5.27 -10.45
CA THR A 92 22.14 -5.35 -11.90
C THR A 92 22.00 -6.79 -12.35
N TYR A 93 21.01 -7.05 -13.20
CA TYR A 93 20.68 -8.36 -13.72
C TYR A 93 20.94 -8.42 -15.23
N GLN A 94 21.45 -9.56 -15.69
CA GLN A 94 21.41 -9.93 -17.10
C GLN A 94 20.13 -10.75 -17.32
N ILE A 95 19.22 -10.26 -18.16
CA ILE A 95 17.93 -10.89 -18.47
C ILE A 95 17.81 -11.02 -19.98
N GLY A 96 18.08 -12.22 -20.51
CA GLY A 96 18.22 -12.40 -21.96
C GLY A 96 19.34 -11.51 -22.52
N THR A 97 19.01 -10.69 -23.52
CA THR A 97 19.93 -9.71 -24.13
C THR A 97 20.01 -8.39 -23.37
N ASP A 98 19.22 -8.23 -22.32
CA ASP A 98 19.00 -6.94 -21.69
C ASP A 98 19.76 -6.85 -20.38
N THR A 99 20.34 -5.68 -20.14
CA THR A 99 20.93 -5.34 -18.85
C THR A 99 19.90 -4.54 -18.07
N VAL A 100 19.48 -5.06 -16.92
CA VAL A 100 18.42 -4.45 -16.08
C VAL A 100 19.01 -4.00 -14.76
N HIS A 101 18.87 -2.71 -14.47
CA HIS A 101 19.28 -2.07 -13.22
C HIS A 101 18.07 -1.82 -12.35
N ILE A 102 18.06 -2.36 -11.14
CA ILE A 102 16.97 -2.23 -10.17
C ILE A 102 17.51 -1.54 -8.93
N THR A 103 17.01 -0.35 -8.64
CA THR A 103 17.50 0.51 -7.55
C THR A 103 16.42 0.70 -6.50
N THR A 104 16.69 0.30 -5.27
CA THR A 104 15.89 0.64 -4.08
C THR A 104 16.74 0.48 -2.81
N PRO A 105 16.66 1.36 -1.80
CA PRO A 105 15.92 2.64 -1.76
C PRO A 105 16.28 3.61 -2.90
N TYR A 106 15.33 4.40 -3.38
CA TYR A 106 15.49 5.29 -4.52
C TYR A 106 14.92 6.70 -4.26
N GLU A 107 15.56 7.74 -4.78
CA GLU A 107 15.08 9.12 -4.65
C GLU A 107 15.46 9.95 -5.88
N ASP A 108 14.53 10.74 -6.39
CA ASP A 108 14.76 11.82 -7.36
C ASP A 108 13.95 13.07 -7.03
N ASP A 109 14.00 14.08 -7.90
CA ASP A 109 13.29 15.33 -7.71
C ASP A 109 11.77 15.12 -7.65
N THR A 110 11.22 14.15 -8.40
CA THR A 110 9.80 13.84 -8.43
C THR A 110 9.37 13.15 -7.14
N THR A 111 10.05 12.08 -6.70
CA THR A 111 9.73 11.39 -5.44
C THR A 111 9.92 12.30 -4.23
N ARG A 112 10.92 13.19 -4.26
CA ARG A 112 11.13 14.22 -3.23
C ARG A 112 10.00 15.24 -3.19
N SER A 113 9.54 15.72 -4.34
CA SER A 113 8.42 16.67 -4.42
C SER A 113 7.10 16.08 -3.91
N LEU A 114 6.93 14.77 -4.05
CA LEU A 114 5.79 14.00 -3.53
C LEU A 114 5.93 13.63 -2.05
N GLY A 115 7.08 13.90 -1.42
CA GLY A 115 7.32 13.59 -0.01
C GLY A 115 7.42 12.09 0.28
N VAL A 116 7.84 11.28 -0.70
CA VAL A 116 7.98 9.83 -0.59
C VAL A 116 9.36 9.48 0.00
N PRO A 117 9.45 8.92 1.23
CA PRO A 117 10.67 8.31 1.73
C PRO A 117 11.35 7.33 0.74
N PRO A 118 12.69 7.39 0.59
CA PRO A 118 13.39 6.61 -0.44
C PRO A 118 13.18 5.10 -0.36
N GLU A 119 12.97 4.55 0.83
CA GLU A 119 12.80 3.11 1.08
C GLU A 119 11.50 2.52 0.49
N TYR A 120 10.60 3.35 -0.01
CA TYR A 120 9.38 2.91 -0.70
C TYR A 120 9.30 3.35 -2.16
N ALA A 121 10.42 3.79 -2.72
CA ALA A 121 10.55 3.93 -4.15
C ALA A 121 11.48 2.86 -4.71
N ILE A 122 11.14 2.39 -5.90
CA ILE A 122 11.99 1.51 -6.71
C ILE A 122 12.05 2.05 -8.12
N ARG A 123 13.25 2.05 -8.69
CA ARG A 123 13.47 2.40 -10.10
C ARG A 123 14.02 1.19 -10.84
N VAL A 124 13.42 0.88 -11.98
CA VAL A 124 13.83 -0.19 -12.89
C VAL A 124 14.21 0.44 -14.22
N CYS A 125 15.48 0.31 -14.60
CA CYS A 125 16.00 0.74 -15.89
C CYS A 125 16.52 -0.46 -16.69
N SER A 126 16.30 -0.48 -17.99
CA SER A 126 16.82 -1.51 -18.88
C SER A 126 17.58 -0.91 -20.06
N GLU A 127 18.61 -1.63 -20.51
CA GLU A 127 19.42 -1.31 -21.69
C GLU A 127 19.52 -2.52 -22.62
N ARG A 128 19.38 -2.26 -23.93
CA ARG A 128 19.52 -3.26 -25.00
C ARG A 128 20.31 -2.68 -26.17
N ASP A 129 21.27 -3.44 -26.68
CA ASP A 129 21.93 -3.14 -27.95
C ASP A 129 21.09 -3.68 -29.13
N VAL A 130 20.43 -2.77 -29.86
CA VAL A 130 19.63 -3.11 -31.03
C VAL A 130 20.54 -3.14 -32.26
N GLY A 131 20.77 -4.33 -32.80
CA GLY A 131 21.54 -4.50 -34.04
C GLY A 131 20.87 -3.81 -35.23
N LEU A 132 21.62 -2.96 -35.91
CA LEU A 132 21.20 -2.30 -37.15
C LEU A 132 21.51 -3.22 -38.35
N TYR A 133 20.66 -3.24 -39.37
CA TYR A 133 20.90 -4.06 -40.57
C TYR A 133 21.58 -3.26 -41.68
N PHE A 134 21.14 -2.02 -41.86
CA PHE A 134 21.63 -1.07 -42.85
C PHE A 134 22.63 -0.08 -42.26
N GLY A 135 22.55 0.23 -40.96
CA GLY A 135 23.58 0.99 -40.24
C GLY A 135 24.98 0.36 -40.37
N GLN A 136 25.06 -0.96 -40.53
CA GLN A 136 26.32 -1.67 -40.77
C GLN A 136 27.00 -1.22 -42.08
N LEU A 137 26.23 -0.80 -43.09
CA LEU A 137 26.76 -0.28 -44.37
C LEU A 137 27.50 1.05 -44.19
N VAL A 138 27.22 1.77 -43.10
CA VAL A 138 27.86 3.05 -42.75
C VAL A 138 28.69 2.94 -41.46
N GLY A 139 28.97 1.73 -40.99
CA GLY A 139 29.86 1.47 -39.84
C GLY A 139 29.20 1.51 -38.46
N ILE A 140 27.87 1.59 -38.37
CA ILE A 140 27.13 1.58 -37.11
C ILE A 140 26.51 0.20 -36.90
N LEU A 141 27.08 -0.59 -35.99
CA LEU A 141 26.66 -1.99 -35.79
C LEU A 141 25.40 -2.12 -34.93
N SER A 142 25.25 -1.26 -33.93
CA SER A 142 24.11 -1.26 -33.01
C SER A 142 23.80 0.15 -32.50
N MET A 143 22.59 0.31 -31.99
CA MET A 143 22.20 1.47 -31.20
C MET A 143 21.64 1.00 -29.85
N LYS A 144 21.99 1.71 -28.79
CA LYS A 144 21.43 1.47 -27.46
C LYS A 144 19.99 1.97 -27.39
N ALA A 145 19.09 1.07 -27.04
CA ALA A 145 17.75 1.40 -26.54
C ALA A 145 17.79 1.38 -25.01
N SER A 146 17.16 2.36 -24.38
CA SER A 146 16.98 2.39 -22.93
C SER A 146 15.57 2.80 -22.54
N ALA A 147 15.12 2.25 -21.43
CA ALA A 147 13.83 2.55 -20.80
C ALA A 147 14.00 2.55 -19.28
N CYS A 148 13.24 3.39 -18.59
CA CYS A 148 13.24 3.46 -17.13
C CYS A 148 11.82 3.69 -16.63
N ALA A 149 11.48 3.05 -15.53
CA ALA A 149 10.25 3.30 -14.80
C ALA A 149 10.57 3.43 -13.31
N THR A 150 9.96 4.42 -12.67
CA THR A 150 9.98 4.55 -11.21
C THR A 150 8.58 4.20 -10.72
N ALA A 151 8.51 3.28 -9.77
CA ALA A 151 7.29 3.01 -9.05
C ALA A 151 7.49 3.37 -7.59
N ILE A 152 6.45 3.93 -7.01
CA ILE A 152 6.38 4.09 -5.57
C ILE A 152 5.40 3.05 -5.04
N ASN A 153 5.78 2.41 -3.96
CA ASN A 153 4.78 1.92 -3.05
C ASN A 153 4.26 3.17 -2.36
N GLU A 154 3.07 3.64 -2.73
CA GLU A 154 2.50 4.84 -2.12
C GLU A 154 2.48 4.65 -0.61
N ILE A 155 3.42 5.34 0.04
CA ILE A 155 3.81 5.08 1.41
C ILE A 155 2.63 5.31 2.34
N GLY A 156 2.55 4.44 3.35
CA GLY A 156 2.01 4.86 4.64
C GLY A 156 0.65 4.29 4.97
N ARG A 157 0.22 3.18 4.34
CA ARG A 157 -1.09 2.61 4.60
C ARG A 157 -1.22 1.60 5.73
N CYS A 158 -0.13 1.28 6.43
CA CYS A 158 -0.25 0.67 7.74
C CYS A 158 -0.52 1.74 8.77
N PHE A 159 -1.75 2.22 8.71
CA PHE A 159 -2.25 3.17 9.66
C PHE A 159 -2.50 2.44 10.97
N VAL A 160 -2.18 3.10 12.06
CA VAL A 160 -2.81 2.76 13.33
C VAL A 160 -4.28 3.21 13.26
N PHE A 161 -4.54 4.39 12.70
CA PHE A 161 -5.89 4.94 12.54
C PHE A 161 -6.13 5.47 11.12
N PHE A 162 -7.21 4.98 10.50
CA PHE A 162 -7.73 5.51 9.23
C PHE A 162 -9.19 5.90 9.39
N ASN A 163 -9.50 7.19 9.21
CA ASN A 163 -10.86 7.71 9.15
C ASN A 163 -11.25 8.00 7.69
N CYS A 164 -12.25 7.27 7.20
CA CYS A 164 -12.73 7.39 5.82
C CYS A 164 -13.71 8.57 5.61
N ASP A 165 -14.28 9.13 6.68
CA ASP A 165 -15.34 10.12 6.59
C ASP A 165 -14.83 11.51 6.24
N THR A 166 -15.64 12.23 5.47
CA THR A 166 -15.43 13.64 5.15
C THR A 166 -16.21 14.58 6.09
N THR A 167 -17.03 14.03 6.99
CA THR A 167 -17.88 14.82 7.90
C THR A 167 -17.44 14.76 9.36
N ARG A 168 -17.06 13.58 9.87
CA ARG A 168 -16.62 13.39 11.26
C ARG A 168 -15.10 13.31 11.38
N PRO A 169 -14.50 13.95 12.40
CA PRO A 169 -13.05 14.03 12.54
C PRO A 169 -12.45 12.83 13.29
N ILE A 170 -11.11 12.75 13.29
CA ILE A 170 -10.37 12.07 14.35
C ILE A 170 -10.17 13.05 15.50
N THR A 171 -10.50 12.64 16.72
CA THR A 171 -10.30 13.42 17.94
C THR A 171 -9.51 12.61 18.96
N ILE A 172 -8.36 13.16 19.39
CA ILE A 172 -7.54 12.62 20.47
C ILE A 172 -7.62 13.58 21.66
N THR A 173 -7.98 13.06 22.83
CA THR A 173 -8.06 13.83 24.07
C THR A 173 -7.37 13.08 25.20
N GLY A 174 -6.68 13.81 26.08
CA GLY A 174 -6.14 13.25 27.32
C GLY A 174 -6.00 14.30 28.41
N SER A 175 -6.10 13.86 29.68
CA SER A 175 -6.07 14.75 30.84
C SER A 175 -4.72 14.71 31.57
N ASN A 176 -4.13 15.90 31.76
CA ASN A 176 -3.00 16.25 32.63
C ASN A 176 -1.57 15.92 32.15
N VAL A 177 -0.61 16.60 32.79
CA VAL A 177 0.84 16.53 32.53
C VAL A 177 1.39 15.13 32.82
N GLY A 178 2.21 14.61 31.91
CA GLY A 178 2.93 13.33 32.06
C GLY A 178 2.20 12.09 31.52
N LYS A 179 1.15 12.29 30.71
CA LYS A 179 0.21 11.23 30.34
C LYS A 179 -0.24 11.40 28.89
N GLU A 180 0.30 10.57 28.01
CA GLU A 180 0.23 10.72 26.55
C GLU A 180 -0.68 9.67 25.88
N VAL A 181 -1.12 10.02 24.67
CA VAL A 181 -1.56 9.04 23.67
C VAL A 181 -0.41 8.99 22.68
N SER A 182 0.25 7.83 22.59
CA SER A 182 1.38 7.61 21.70
C SER A 182 0.96 6.65 20.60
N ILE A 183 1.17 7.07 19.36
CA ILE A 183 0.85 6.29 18.17
C ILE A 183 2.17 5.95 17.48
N ASP A 184 2.56 4.68 17.52
CA ASP A 184 3.69 4.18 16.77
C ASP A 184 3.25 3.74 15.37
N GLY A 185 3.14 4.71 14.47
CA GLY A 185 2.73 4.54 13.09
C GLY A 185 2.07 5.79 12.49
N SER A 186 1.51 5.62 11.30
CA SER A 186 0.83 6.68 10.56
C SER A 186 -0.64 6.83 10.96
N VAL A 187 -1.18 8.03 10.75
CA VAL A 187 -2.61 8.34 10.93
C VAL A 187 -3.13 9.01 9.67
N HIS A 188 -4.36 8.68 9.28
CA HIS A 188 -5.06 9.35 8.19
C HIS A 188 -6.47 9.76 8.57
N THR A 189 -6.88 10.96 8.15
CA THR A 189 -8.27 11.42 8.23
C THR A 189 -8.69 12.17 6.98
N ASN A 190 -9.84 11.76 6.42
CA ASN A 190 -10.52 12.48 5.34
C ASN A 190 -11.22 13.77 5.83
N GLN A 191 -11.07 14.12 7.11
CA GLN A 191 -11.66 15.30 7.75
C GLN A 191 -10.63 16.03 8.61
N ASP A 192 -11.08 16.83 9.58
CA ASP A 192 -10.23 17.48 10.59
C ASP A 192 -9.47 16.45 11.45
N PHE A 193 -8.25 16.83 11.84
CA PHE A 193 -7.45 16.17 12.88
C PHE A 193 -7.44 17.07 14.12
N ILE A 194 -8.09 16.63 15.20
CA ILE A 194 -8.32 17.42 16.41
C ILE A 194 -7.59 16.76 17.59
N VAL A 195 -6.77 17.53 18.28
CA VAL A 195 -6.00 17.08 19.45
C VAL A 195 -6.12 18.09 20.58
N HIS A 196 -6.48 17.59 21.76
CA HIS A 196 -6.55 18.36 23.00
C HIS A 196 -5.78 17.66 24.10
N GLY A 197 -4.96 18.38 24.87
CA GLY A 197 -4.24 17.83 26.02
C GLY A 197 -2.76 18.17 25.96
N HIS A 198 -1.88 17.27 26.42
CA HIS A 198 -0.44 17.50 26.37
C HIS A 198 0.28 16.22 25.94
N ASN A 199 1.45 16.36 25.34
CA ASN A 199 2.39 15.25 25.06
C ASN A 199 1.88 14.14 24.12
N HIS A 200 0.78 14.33 23.39
CA HIS A 200 0.38 13.35 22.35
C HIS A 200 1.38 13.30 21.19
N SER A 201 1.64 12.10 20.66
CA SER A 201 2.60 11.90 19.58
C SER A 201 2.15 10.88 18.56
N ALA A 202 2.63 11.03 17.32
CA ALA A 202 2.64 9.99 16.31
C ALA A 202 4.06 9.88 15.71
N SER A 203 4.63 8.68 15.66
CA SER A 203 5.97 8.45 15.08
C SER A 203 5.97 8.58 13.54
N GLY A 204 4.85 8.24 12.89
CA GLY A 204 4.65 8.39 11.45
C GLY A 204 3.93 9.69 11.06
N PRO A 205 3.79 9.95 9.74
CA PRO A 205 3.04 11.10 9.25
C PRO A 205 1.56 11.02 9.64
N VAL A 206 1.00 12.17 10.01
CA VAL A 206 -0.43 12.39 10.20
C VAL A 206 -0.96 13.09 8.96
N THR A 207 -1.65 12.36 8.10
CA THR A 207 -2.23 12.88 6.87
C THR A 207 -3.66 13.33 7.09
N TYR A 208 -4.02 14.51 6.55
CA TYR A 208 -5.35 15.09 6.75
C TYR A 208 -5.86 15.86 5.52
N VAL A 209 -7.19 15.92 5.37
CA VAL A 209 -7.87 16.69 4.30
C VAL A 209 -8.41 18.02 4.83
N GLY A 210 -9.06 17.98 6.00
CA GLY A 210 -9.73 19.14 6.61
C GLY A 210 -8.75 20.14 7.21
N ARG A 211 -8.88 20.36 8.52
CA ARG A 211 -8.05 21.27 9.31
C ARG A 211 -7.36 20.52 10.45
N VAL A 212 -6.19 21.00 10.84
CA VAL A 212 -5.51 20.57 12.07
C VAL A 212 -5.85 21.55 13.19
N ARG A 213 -6.31 21.02 14.32
CA ARG A 213 -6.57 21.78 15.55
C ARG A 213 -5.89 21.10 16.71
N ILE A 214 -4.74 21.64 17.13
CA ILE A 214 -3.95 21.12 18.25
C ILE A 214 -3.93 22.18 19.34
N THR A 215 -4.42 21.83 20.53
CA THR A 215 -4.39 22.72 21.71
C THR A 215 -3.67 22.07 22.87
N GLY A 216 -2.81 22.83 23.53
CA GLY A 216 -1.94 22.36 24.60
C GLY A 216 -0.48 22.42 24.18
N SER A 217 0.37 21.56 24.74
CA SER A 217 1.82 21.63 24.55
C SER A 217 2.49 20.25 24.58
N GLY A 218 3.72 20.18 24.05
CA GLY A 218 4.54 18.95 24.04
C GLY A 218 4.14 17.92 22.99
N HIS A 219 3.25 18.28 22.06
CA HIS A 219 2.85 17.37 20.98
C HIS A 219 3.96 17.16 19.97
N SER A 220 4.06 15.94 19.43
CA SER A 220 4.96 15.60 18.33
C SER A 220 4.15 14.96 17.20
N PHE A 221 3.76 15.77 16.21
CA PHE A 221 3.06 15.32 15.02
C PHE A 221 3.70 15.91 13.78
N ASN A 222 4.04 15.07 12.81
CA ASN A 222 4.37 15.50 11.46
C ASN A 222 3.10 15.50 10.61
N THR A 223 2.44 16.65 10.51
CA THR A 223 1.15 16.75 9.80
C THR A 223 1.34 17.11 8.33
N VAL A 224 0.76 16.31 7.43
CA VAL A 224 0.83 16.51 5.97
C VAL A 224 -0.58 16.63 5.40
N LYS A 225 -0.85 17.71 4.66
CA LYS A 225 -2.15 17.87 4.01
C LYS A 225 -2.19 17.09 2.69
N VAL A 226 -3.22 16.29 2.49
CA VAL A 226 -3.39 15.42 1.31
C VAL A 226 -4.83 15.53 0.75
N PRO A 227 -5.10 15.12 -0.50
CA PRO A 227 -6.46 14.95 -1.00
C PRO A 227 -7.15 13.76 -0.32
N VAL A 228 -8.48 13.72 -0.43
CA VAL A 228 -9.34 12.62 0.06
C VAL A 228 -8.81 11.27 -0.44
N GLN A 229 -8.66 10.32 0.48
CA GLN A 229 -8.22 8.96 0.19
C GLN A 229 -9.41 7.99 0.23
N PRO A 230 -9.43 6.97 -0.64
CA PRO A 230 -10.46 5.93 -0.58
C PRO A 230 -10.33 5.11 0.71
N CYS A 231 -11.47 4.68 1.24
CA CYS A 231 -11.52 3.83 2.43
C CYS A 231 -10.84 2.48 2.14
N PRO A 232 -9.95 1.99 3.02
CA PRO A 232 -9.34 0.68 2.85
C PRO A 232 -10.38 -0.44 2.81
N GLU A 233 -10.20 -1.36 1.87
CA GLU A 233 -11.04 -2.55 1.73
C GLU A 233 -10.81 -3.50 2.92
N PHE A 234 -11.87 -4.14 3.40
CA PHE A 234 -11.78 -5.19 4.40
C PHE A 234 -11.12 -6.44 3.78
N PRO A 235 -10.11 -7.07 4.43
CA PRO A 235 -9.21 -8.03 3.79
C PRO A 235 -9.84 -9.39 3.42
N MET A 236 -11.00 -9.74 4.00
CA MET A 236 -11.65 -11.04 3.80
C MET A 236 -13.17 -10.87 3.66
N SER A 237 -13.82 -11.77 2.91
CA SER A 237 -15.29 -11.73 2.80
C SER A 237 -15.98 -12.11 4.11
N LEU A 238 -17.03 -11.38 4.48
CA LEU A 238 -17.87 -11.71 5.63
C LEU A 238 -18.53 -13.10 5.50
N ASP A 239 -18.79 -13.55 4.28
CA ASP A 239 -19.37 -14.88 4.03
C ASP A 239 -18.42 -16.01 4.47
N GLU A 240 -17.11 -15.79 4.41
CA GLU A 240 -16.11 -16.77 4.85
C GLU A 240 -16.12 -16.87 6.37
N TYR A 241 -16.07 -15.76 7.09
CA TYR A 241 -16.21 -15.74 8.55
C TYR A 241 -17.53 -16.36 9.01
N ARG A 242 -18.64 -16.08 8.31
CA ARG A 242 -19.95 -16.66 8.62
C ARG A 242 -19.92 -18.18 8.52
N LYS A 243 -19.32 -18.73 7.46
CA LYS A 243 -19.16 -20.18 7.28
C LYS A 243 -18.25 -20.80 8.35
N THR A 244 -17.16 -20.13 8.71
CA THR A 244 -16.24 -20.58 9.77
C THR A 244 -16.94 -20.63 11.13
N ALA A 245 -17.63 -19.55 11.52
CA ALA A 245 -18.40 -19.48 12.75
C ALA A 245 -19.51 -20.54 12.82
N GLN A 246 -20.19 -20.80 11.70
CA GLN A 246 -21.21 -21.85 11.62
C GLN A 246 -20.63 -23.24 11.91
N LYS A 247 -19.45 -23.56 11.36
CA LYS A 247 -18.76 -24.84 11.62
C LYS A 247 -18.28 -24.95 13.07
N GLN A 248 -17.90 -23.84 13.68
CA GLN A 248 -17.44 -23.77 15.08
C GLN A 248 -18.60 -23.69 16.10
N GLY A 249 -19.85 -23.59 15.64
CA GLY A 249 -21.01 -23.43 16.52
C GLY A 249 -21.12 -22.05 17.17
N GLN A 250 -20.43 -21.04 16.61
CA GLN A 250 -20.36 -19.66 17.12
C GLN A 250 -21.06 -18.65 16.21
N LEU A 251 -22.09 -19.11 15.47
CA LEU A 251 -22.99 -18.25 14.71
C LEU A 251 -24.24 -17.92 15.54
N PHE A 252 -24.50 -16.63 15.74
CA PHE A 252 -25.63 -16.11 16.50
C PHE A 252 -26.46 -15.19 15.61
N ILE A 253 -27.75 -15.50 15.42
CA ILE A 253 -28.65 -14.72 14.55
C ILE A 253 -29.79 -14.13 15.40
N GLY A 254 -30.01 -12.82 15.27
CA GLY A 254 -31.10 -12.08 15.91
C GLY A 254 -30.98 -11.94 17.44
N ARG A 255 -29.79 -12.23 18.01
CA ARG A 255 -29.52 -12.16 19.45
C ARG A 255 -28.10 -11.70 19.73
N ASP A 256 -27.90 -11.13 20.90
CA ASP A 256 -26.58 -10.67 21.34
C ASP A 256 -25.70 -11.83 21.79
N TYR A 257 -24.38 -11.63 21.68
CA TYR A 257 -23.37 -12.51 22.26
C TYR A 257 -22.69 -11.80 23.44
N LYS A 258 -22.66 -12.45 24.60
CA LYS A 258 -21.99 -11.94 25.80
C LYS A 258 -20.69 -12.69 26.02
N ILE A 259 -19.59 -11.95 26.15
CA ILE A 259 -18.29 -12.53 26.48
C ILE A 259 -18.22 -12.77 27.99
N ASP A 260 -17.87 -14.00 28.37
CA ASP A 260 -17.76 -14.45 29.75
C ASP A 260 -16.32 -14.86 30.06
N ARG A 261 -15.74 -14.36 31.15
CA ARG A 261 -14.40 -14.75 31.60
C ARG A 261 -14.30 -16.22 31.97
N SER A 262 -15.36 -16.81 32.51
CA SER A 262 -15.39 -18.22 32.91
C SER A 262 -15.36 -19.17 31.70
N ASN A 263 -15.77 -18.67 30.53
CA ASN A 263 -15.75 -19.39 29.27
C ASN A 263 -15.37 -18.42 28.14
N PRO A 264 -14.09 -18.04 28.04
CA PRO A 264 -13.64 -17.06 27.05
C PRO A 264 -13.88 -17.59 25.64
N PRO A 265 -14.30 -16.72 24.69
CA PRO A 265 -14.52 -17.13 23.30
C PRO A 265 -13.20 -17.57 22.66
N SER A 266 -13.29 -18.40 21.63
CA SER A 266 -12.13 -18.79 20.80
C SER A 266 -12.56 -19.01 19.36
N GLY A 267 -11.68 -18.70 18.40
CA GLY A 267 -12.05 -18.77 16.98
C GLY A 267 -12.96 -17.62 16.54
N VAL A 268 -13.86 -17.87 15.60
CA VAL A 268 -14.69 -16.83 14.97
C VAL A 268 -16.08 -16.80 15.60
N VAL A 269 -16.36 -15.72 16.34
CA VAL A 269 -17.71 -15.38 16.81
C VAL A 269 -18.38 -14.51 15.77
N PHE A 270 -19.50 -14.95 15.21
CA PHE A 270 -20.26 -14.20 14.22
C PHE A 270 -21.68 -13.92 14.73
N VAL A 271 -22.03 -12.65 14.85
CA VAL A 271 -23.34 -12.16 15.29
C VAL A 271 -24.00 -11.38 14.17
N GLU A 272 -25.18 -11.84 13.73
CA GLU A 272 -25.99 -11.21 12.67
C GLU A 272 -27.29 -10.68 13.28
N GLY A 273 -27.53 -9.37 13.21
CA GLY A 273 -28.75 -8.75 13.77
C GLY A 273 -28.76 -8.61 15.30
N GLY A 274 -27.60 -8.66 15.95
CA GLY A 274 -27.41 -8.48 17.38
C GLY A 274 -26.04 -7.83 17.69
N ASP A 275 -25.73 -7.63 18.96
CA ASP A 275 -24.47 -7.00 19.40
C ASP A 275 -23.52 -8.00 20.08
N ILE A 276 -22.22 -7.68 20.10
CA ILE A 276 -21.22 -8.37 20.92
C ILE A 276 -20.92 -7.50 22.15
N ILE A 277 -21.11 -8.06 23.33
CA ILE A 277 -21.02 -7.33 24.61
C ILE A 277 -20.04 -8.05 25.54
N GLY A 278 -18.90 -7.45 25.80
CA GLY A 278 -17.94 -7.87 26.81
C GLY A 278 -18.00 -6.98 28.05
N THR A 279 -18.22 -7.59 29.23
CA THR A 279 -18.21 -6.89 30.51
C THR A 279 -17.41 -7.66 31.55
N GLY A 280 -16.78 -6.95 32.49
CA GLY A 280 -15.97 -7.54 33.56
C GLY A 280 -14.48 -7.42 33.28
N ASP A 281 -13.63 -8.05 34.08
CA ASP A 281 -12.16 -7.85 34.00
C ASP A 281 -11.41 -9.15 33.69
N GLY A 282 -10.24 -9.06 33.07
CA GLY A 282 -9.27 -10.17 32.97
C GLY A 282 -9.67 -11.27 31.99
N VAL A 283 -10.32 -10.92 30.87
CA VAL A 283 -10.60 -11.86 29.77
C VAL A 283 -9.38 -11.91 28.85
N SER A 284 -8.80 -13.10 28.66
CA SER A 284 -7.72 -13.33 27.70
C SER A 284 -8.15 -14.40 26.69
N ALA A 285 -8.10 -14.09 25.40
CA ALA A 285 -8.63 -14.95 24.35
C ALA A 285 -8.02 -14.68 22.96
N ASN A 286 -7.82 -15.76 22.19
CA ASN A 286 -7.58 -15.66 20.75
C ASN A 286 -8.92 -15.81 20.03
N VAL A 287 -9.45 -14.71 19.48
CA VAL A 287 -10.80 -14.63 18.93
C VAL A 287 -10.88 -13.62 17.77
N THR A 288 -11.80 -13.87 16.84
CA THR A 288 -12.23 -12.91 15.81
C THR A 288 -13.72 -12.63 16.03
N LEU A 289 -14.04 -11.36 16.33
CA LEU A 289 -15.39 -10.90 16.67
C LEU A 289 -16.02 -10.19 15.48
N ILE A 290 -17.10 -10.73 14.94
CA ILE A 290 -17.81 -10.16 13.79
C ILE A 290 -19.25 -9.84 14.19
N ALA A 291 -19.62 -8.56 14.21
CA ALA A 291 -20.98 -8.09 14.47
C ALA A 291 -21.54 -7.36 13.24
N VAL A 292 -22.56 -7.92 12.61
CA VAL A 292 -23.16 -7.39 11.39
C VAL A 292 -24.60 -6.95 11.66
N SER A 293 -24.93 -5.73 11.24
CA SER A 293 -26.31 -5.22 11.30
C SER A 293 -27.20 -5.97 10.32
N ALA A 294 -28.38 -6.39 10.76
CA ALA A 294 -29.38 -7.03 9.90
C ALA A 294 -30.73 -6.35 10.09
N GLY A 295 -31.28 -5.80 9.01
CA GLY A 295 -32.54 -5.04 9.06
C GLY A 295 -32.48 -3.77 9.92
N GLY A 296 -31.30 -3.16 10.07
CA GLY A 296 -31.08 -1.98 10.90
C GLY A 296 -31.01 -2.25 12.40
N ARG A 297 -30.77 -3.50 12.80
CA ARG A 297 -30.60 -3.92 14.19
C ARG A 297 -29.23 -4.54 14.42
N GLY A 298 -28.60 -4.17 15.54
CA GLY A 298 -27.34 -4.76 16.00
C GLY A 298 -26.14 -4.27 15.19
N GLY A 299 -25.01 -4.99 15.28
CA GLY A 299 -23.78 -4.64 14.58
C GLY A 299 -22.81 -3.79 15.41
N ASN A 300 -23.00 -3.71 16.73
CA ASN A 300 -22.09 -3.05 17.65
C ASN A 300 -21.21 -4.06 18.39
N ILE A 301 -19.99 -3.64 18.70
CA ILE A 301 -19.10 -4.36 19.62
C ILE A 301 -18.77 -3.43 20.79
N ARG A 302 -19.09 -3.84 22.01
CA ARG A 302 -18.79 -3.09 23.23
C ARG A 302 -17.96 -3.93 24.19
N ILE A 303 -16.78 -3.47 24.55
CA ILE A 303 -15.91 -4.08 25.57
C ILE A 303 -15.76 -3.09 26.72
N THR A 304 -16.21 -3.47 27.92
CA THR A 304 -16.14 -2.63 29.13
C THR A 304 -15.53 -3.40 30.29
N GLY A 305 -14.35 -2.97 30.69
CA GLY A 305 -13.62 -3.49 31.85
C GLY A 305 -12.12 -3.47 31.64
N ASN A 306 -11.39 -4.06 32.58
CA ASN A 306 -9.96 -3.90 32.71
C ASN A 306 -9.21 -5.21 32.41
N SER A 307 -7.94 -5.09 32.03
CA SER A 307 -7.07 -6.25 31.79
C SER A 307 -7.61 -7.22 30.75
N TRP A 308 -8.30 -6.72 29.72
CA TRP A 308 -8.69 -7.53 28.56
C TRP A 308 -7.48 -7.74 27.66
N GLU A 309 -7.29 -8.97 27.18
CA GLU A 309 -6.24 -9.34 26.22
C GLU A 309 -6.88 -10.14 25.09
N LEU A 310 -7.18 -9.49 23.95
CA LEU A 310 -7.76 -10.18 22.80
C LEU A 310 -6.83 -10.14 21.60
N LYS A 311 -6.64 -11.29 20.96
CA LYS A 311 -5.80 -11.42 19.77
C LYS A 311 -6.57 -12.06 18.63
N ALA A 312 -6.40 -11.57 17.40
CA ALA A 312 -7.05 -12.14 16.24
C ALA A 312 -6.78 -13.65 16.13
N SER A 313 -7.83 -14.46 15.97
CA SER A 313 -7.69 -15.92 15.82
C SER A 313 -7.65 -16.40 14.38
N ASP A 314 -8.27 -15.65 13.47
CA ASP A 314 -8.41 -16.01 12.05
C ASP A 314 -7.89 -14.87 11.18
N GLY A 315 -6.75 -15.10 10.53
CA GLY A 315 -6.01 -14.08 9.80
C GLY A 315 -5.58 -12.94 10.72
N THR A 316 -5.86 -11.71 10.28
CA THR A 316 -5.50 -10.49 11.00
C THR A 316 -6.69 -9.78 11.66
N THR A 317 -7.93 -10.25 11.45
CA THR A 317 -9.12 -9.56 11.94
C THR A 317 -9.39 -9.90 13.40
N LEU A 318 -9.33 -8.88 14.26
CA LEU A 318 -9.76 -8.99 15.64
C LEU A 318 -11.25 -8.64 15.77
N MET A 319 -11.67 -7.51 15.18
CA MET A 319 -13.04 -7.02 15.26
C MET A 319 -13.54 -6.51 13.91
N TYR A 320 -14.76 -6.89 13.55
CA TYR A 320 -15.54 -6.25 12.49
C TYR A 320 -16.89 -5.83 13.07
N ALA A 321 -17.25 -4.56 12.93
CA ALA A 321 -18.55 -4.03 13.33
C ALA A 321 -19.20 -3.27 12.18
N THR A 322 -20.51 -3.38 12.01
CA THR A 322 -21.23 -2.50 11.09
C THR A 322 -21.35 -1.08 11.67
N ASP A 323 -21.76 -0.97 12.93
CA ASP A 323 -22.25 0.30 13.48
C ASP A 323 -21.24 0.98 14.40
N SER A 324 -20.69 0.31 15.41
CA SER A 324 -19.71 0.95 16.29
C SER A 324 -18.86 -0.04 17.07
N VAL A 325 -17.66 0.42 17.45
CA VAL A 325 -16.81 -0.27 18.42
C VAL A 325 -16.59 0.67 19.60
N GLU A 326 -16.95 0.21 20.79
CA GLU A 326 -16.78 0.95 22.04
C GLU A 326 -15.88 0.16 22.98
N ILE A 327 -14.71 0.72 23.33
CA ILE A 327 -13.74 0.11 24.24
C ILE A 327 -13.58 1.03 25.45
N HIS A 328 -13.87 0.49 26.63
CA HIS A 328 -13.81 1.20 27.91
C HIS A 328 -13.01 0.41 28.94
N GLY A 329 -12.01 1.04 29.56
CA GLY A 329 -11.32 0.49 30.72
C GLY A 329 -9.81 0.68 30.72
N THR A 330 -9.12 0.02 31.65
CA THR A 330 -7.69 0.22 31.92
C THR A 330 -6.91 -1.07 31.70
N SER A 331 -5.64 -0.96 31.28
CA SER A 331 -4.74 -2.10 31.09
C SER A 331 -5.24 -3.13 30.08
N ASN A 332 -5.96 -2.66 29.05
CA ASN A 332 -6.41 -3.52 27.97
C ASN A 332 -5.32 -3.64 26.90
N SER A 333 -5.28 -4.80 26.25
CA SER A 333 -4.39 -5.14 25.16
C SER A 333 -5.19 -5.82 24.05
N PHE A 334 -5.07 -5.28 22.84
CA PHE A 334 -5.74 -5.80 21.66
C PHE A 334 -4.70 -5.96 20.56
N GLU A 335 -4.76 -7.08 19.84
CA GLU A 335 -3.83 -7.40 18.75
C GLU A 335 -4.62 -7.79 17.50
N GLY A 336 -4.50 -6.98 16.45
CA GLY A 336 -5.12 -7.22 15.14
C GLY A 336 -5.87 -6.03 14.55
N LEU A 337 -6.70 -6.30 13.54
CA LEU A 337 -7.50 -5.31 12.82
C LEU A 337 -8.86 -5.09 13.51
N ILE A 338 -9.21 -3.82 13.68
CA ILE A 338 -10.56 -3.35 14.04
C ILE A 338 -11.13 -2.62 12.83
N TYR A 339 -12.17 -3.18 12.20
CA TYR A 339 -12.81 -2.62 11.02
C TYR A 339 -14.26 -2.23 11.32
N ILE A 340 -14.64 -0.99 11.02
CA ILE A 340 -15.98 -0.45 11.28
C ILE A 340 -16.55 0.09 9.97
N SER A 341 -17.55 -0.59 9.42
CA SER A 341 -17.98 -0.34 8.02
C SER A 341 -18.91 0.86 7.84
N ASP A 342 -19.68 1.27 8.86
CA ASP A 342 -20.56 2.44 8.80
C ASP A 342 -20.58 3.27 10.09
N GLY A 343 -19.59 3.14 10.98
CA GLY A 343 -19.62 4.02 12.15
C GLY A 343 -18.32 4.26 12.86
N ASP A 344 -18.46 4.64 14.14
CA ASP A 344 -17.40 5.31 14.87
C ASP A 344 -16.65 4.33 15.79
N LEU A 345 -15.34 4.59 15.96
CA LEU A 345 -14.59 4.04 17.09
C LEU A 345 -14.68 5.01 18.27
N ARG A 346 -14.98 4.46 19.46
CA ARG A 346 -14.79 5.14 20.74
C ARG A 346 -13.88 4.31 21.63
N TRP A 347 -12.71 4.84 21.93
CA TRP A 347 -11.76 4.19 22.83
C TRP A 347 -11.50 5.11 24.02
N THR A 348 -11.98 4.73 25.19
CA THR A 348 -11.75 5.46 26.43
C THR A 348 -11.05 4.59 27.47
N GLY A 349 -9.92 5.04 27.99
CA GLY A 349 -9.18 4.17 28.89
C GLY A 349 -7.88 4.73 29.41
N SER A 350 -7.11 3.87 30.06
CA SER A 350 -5.80 4.24 30.58
C SER A 350 -4.82 3.07 30.61
N ASN A 351 -3.52 3.36 30.63
CA ASN A 351 -2.44 2.37 30.80
C ASN A 351 -2.59 1.14 29.90
N SER A 352 -3.01 1.34 28.66
CA SER A 352 -3.34 0.28 27.71
C SER A 352 -2.37 0.35 26.54
N THR A 353 -1.87 -0.82 26.12
CA THR A 353 -0.98 -0.94 24.96
C THR A 353 -1.67 -1.88 23.98
N SER A 354 -1.82 -1.49 22.73
CA SER A 354 -2.51 -2.31 21.73
C SER A 354 -1.80 -2.25 20.40
N ASP A 355 -1.59 -3.43 19.81
CA ASP A 355 -0.96 -3.61 18.51
C ASP A 355 -2.09 -3.74 17.46
N VAL A 356 -2.65 -2.60 17.06
CA VAL A 356 -3.88 -2.54 16.27
C VAL A 356 -3.78 -1.63 15.04
N THR A 357 -4.51 -2.02 14.00
CA THR A 357 -4.92 -1.13 12.93
C THR A 357 -6.42 -0.93 13.05
N VAL A 358 -6.87 0.32 13.04
CA VAL A 358 -8.29 0.68 13.03
C VAL A 358 -8.64 1.38 11.73
N VAL A 359 -9.65 0.86 11.06
CA VAL A 359 -10.33 1.52 9.94
C VAL A 359 -11.76 1.81 10.37
N ALA A 360 -12.11 3.09 10.43
CA ALA A 360 -13.46 3.52 10.74
C ALA A 360 -14.05 4.29 9.55
N ALA A 361 -15.26 3.89 9.15
CA ALA A 361 -15.99 4.56 8.09
C ALA A 361 -16.49 5.96 8.50
N LYS A 362 -16.75 6.16 9.80
CA LYS A 362 -17.10 7.46 10.40
C LYS A 362 -15.96 7.93 11.31
N GLY A 363 -16.23 8.58 12.44
CA GLY A 363 -15.19 9.20 13.28
C GLY A 363 -14.39 8.23 14.16
N ILE A 364 -13.22 8.69 14.60
CA ILE A 364 -12.41 8.01 15.62
C ILE A 364 -12.23 8.94 16.81
N ARG A 365 -12.65 8.49 18.00
CA ARG A 365 -12.44 9.22 19.25
C ARG A 365 -11.62 8.38 20.22
N VAL A 366 -10.46 8.91 20.60
CA VAL A 366 -9.59 8.34 21.63
C VAL A 366 -9.53 9.30 22.79
N ASP A 367 -9.87 8.83 23.98
CA ASP A 367 -9.87 9.62 25.20
C ASP A 367 -9.19 8.86 26.34
N GLY A 368 -8.11 9.40 26.89
CA GLY A 368 -7.42 8.70 27.96
C GLY A 368 -6.02 9.18 28.25
N HIS A 369 -5.30 8.35 29.00
CA HIS A 369 -3.90 8.61 29.33
C HIS A 369 -3.06 7.34 29.35
N ASN A 370 -1.80 7.46 28.94
CA ASN A 370 -0.89 6.32 28.81
C ASN A 370 -1.52 5.23 27.92
N LEU A 371 -2.03 5.67 26.77
CA LEU A 371 -2.54 4.80 25.72
C LEU A 371 -1.46 4.72 24.64
N ILE A 372 -0.98 3.52 24.38
CA ILE A 372 0.03 3.25 23.37
C ILE A 372 -0.60 2.39 22.29
N PHE A 373 -0.65 2.91 21.08
CA PHE A 373 -1.09 2.16 19.91
C PHE A 373 0.10 1.90 19.03
N ARG A 374 0.38 0.64 18.72
CA ARG A 374 1.43 0.28 17.77
C ARG A 374 0.80 -0.39 16.58
N ARG A 375 1.48 -0.27 15.45
CA ARG A 375 1.11 -1.01 14.26
C ARG A 375 1.36 -2.53 14.48
N PRO A 376 0.38 -3.39 14.18
CA PRO A 376 0.57 -4.84 14.20
C PRO A 376 1.50 -5.30 13.07
N GLU A 377 2.30 -6.34 13.34
CA GLU A 377 3.19 -6.98 12.37
C GLU A 377 2.77 -8.45 12.15
N PRO A 378 2.45 -8.87 10.92
CA PRO A 378 2.41 -8.08 9.68
C PRO A 378 1.21 -7.12 9.63
N CYS A 379 1.35 -6.07 8.83
CA CYS A 379 0.31 -5.07 8.65
C CYS A 379 -0.98 -5.68 8.06
N PRO A 380 -2.13 -5.50 8.73
CA PRO A 380 -3.32 -6.30 8.46
C PRO A 380 -4.18 -5.73 7.33
N ILE A 381 -4.01 -4.44 7.04
CA ILE A 381 -4.59 -3.75 5.89
C ILE A 381 -3.49 -2.86 5.32
N ALA A 382 -2.92 -3.26 4.20
CA ALA A 382 -2.51 -2.28 3.21
C ALA A 382 -3.78 -1.96 2.43
N ALA A 383 -4.14 -0.68 2.25
CA ALA A 383 -5.19 -0.45 1.28
C ALA A 383 -4.68 -0.97 -0.07
N ARG A 384 -5.44 -1.87 -0.67
CA ARG A 384 -5.08 -2.46 -1.96
C ARG A 384 -4.82 -1.35 -2.98
N GLY A 385 -3.70 -1.49 -3.68
CA GLY A 385 -3.63 -1.09 -5.08
C GLY A 385 -3.30 0.36 -5.37
N GLN A 386 -2.32 0.95 -4.70
CA GLN A 386 -1.61 2.07 -5.33
C GLN A 386 -0.10 1.87 -5.24
N VAL A 387 0.35 0.81 -5.90
CA VAL A 387 1.65 0.96 -6.55
C VAL A 387 1.39 1.82 -7.77
N SER A 388 2.01 2.99 -7.84
CA SER A 388 1.84 3.89 -8.96
C SER A 388 3.18 4.13 -9.63
N LEU A 389 3.13 4.24 -10.95
CA LEU A 389 4.25 4.78 -11.71
C LEU A 389 4.34 6.27 -11.43
N VAL A 390 5.56 6.72 -11.22
CA VAL A 390 5.89 8.13 -11.05
C VAL A 390 6.82 8.46 -12.20
N GLU A 391 6.30 9.19 -13.18
CA GLU A 391 7.06 9.69 -14.34
C GLU A 391 7.63 11.08 -14.10
#